data_AF-A0A6L9LHQ8-F1
#
_entry.id   AF-A0A6L9LHQ8-F1
#
_cell.length_a   1.000
_cell.length_b   1.000
_cell.length_c   1.000
_cell.angle_alpha   90.00
_cell.angle_beta   90.00
_cell.angle_gamma   90.00
#
_symmetry.space_group_name_H-M   'P 1'
#
loop_
_entity.id
_entity.type
_entity.pdbx_description
1 polymer ?
#
loop_
_entity_poly.entity_id
_entity_poly.type
_entity_poly.pdbx_seq_one_letter_code
_entity_poly.pdbx_strand_id
1 'polypeptide(L)'
;MQTEPNTRHSRVLPELRFSLSLLYVGRLLVGMKSSEADEELFDERIEAITDELVSTELLHEAAILAGDVLPEIPASSPTDRTD
;
A
#
# COMPACT_ATOMS: atom_id res chain seq x y z
N MET A 1 16.04 4.26 17.60
CA MET A 1 15.29 4.28 16.32
C MET A 1 13.89 3.82 16.69
N GLN A 2 12.89 4.71 16.64
CA GLN A 2 11.49 4.30 16.86
C GLN A 2 11.07 3.47 15.64
N THR A 3 10.70 2.21 15.87
CA THR A 3 10.11 1.34 14.87
C THR A 3 8.69 1.83 14.58
N GLU A 4 8.34 1.93 13.29
CA GLU A 4 6.95 2.20 12.90
C GLU A 4 6.04 1.11 13.47
N PRO A 5 4.85 1.46 14.00
CA PRO A 5 3.93 0.48 14.56
C PRO A 5 3.57 -0.57 13.51
N ASN A 6 3.83 -1.84 13.81
CA ASN A 6 3.53 -2.92 12.88
C ASN A 6 2.06 -3.30 12.97
N THR A 7 1.26 -3.01 11.95
CA THR A 7 -0.14 -3.45 11.88
C THR A 7 -0.27 -4.57 10.84
N ARG A 8 -1.49 -5.10 10.61
CA ARG A 8 -1.75 -6.04 9.51
C ARG A 8 -1.74 -5.39 8.12
N HIS A 9 -1.41 -4.09 8.05
CA HIS A 9 -1.31 -3.34 6.81
C HIS A 9 -0.15 -3.82 5.92
N SER A 10 -0.36 -3.78 4.60
CA SER A 10 0.69 -4.12 3.63
C SER A 10 1.69 -2.98 3.48
N ARG A 11 2.98 -3.27 3.67
CA ARG A 11 4.06 -2.29 3.45
C ARG A 11 4.30 -1.94 1.97
N VAL A 12 3.65 -2.65 1.05
CA VAL A 12 3.83 -2.48 -0.40
C VAL A 12 2.89 -1.40 -0.96
N LEU A 13 1.93 -0.90 -0.19
CA LEU A 13 0.96 0.09 -0.69
C LEU A 13 1.58 1.39 -1.23
N PRO A 14 2.62 1.98 -0.61
CA PRO A 14 3.24 3.18 -1.17
C PRO A 14 3.82 2.94 -2.56
N GLU A 15 4.46 1.80 -2.78
CA GLU A 15 5.02 1.39 -4.07
C GLU A 15 3.93 1.13 -5.12
N LEU A 16 2.80 0.54 -4.70
CA LEU A 16 1.64 0.32 -5.58
C LEU A 16 0.99 1.65 -6.01
N ARG A 17 0.80 2.59 -5.08
CA ARG A 17 0.27 3.93 -5.39
C ARG A 17 1.18 4.69 -6.35
N PHE A 18 2.50 4.63 -6.12
CA PHE A 18 3.47 5.25 -7.02
C PHE A 18 3.42 4.63 -8.42
N SER A 19 3.40 3.30 -8.50
CA SER A 19 3.35 2.57 -9.78
C SER A 19 2.06 2.89 -10.57
N LEU A 20 0.92 2.98 -9.88
CA LEU A 20 -0.36 3.34 -10.49
C LEU A 20 -0.36 4.78 -11.01
N SER A 21 0.23 5.72 -10.25
CA SER A 21 0.41 7.11 -10.68
C SER A 21 1.29 7.20 -11.93
N LEU A 22 2.35 6.41 -12.00
CA LEU A 22 3.23 6.36 -13.17
C LEU A 22 2.52 5.79 -14.40
N LEU A 23 1.65 4.79 -14.22
CA LEU A 23 0.83 4.24 -15.30
C LEU A 23 -0.13 5.30 -15.85
N TYR A 24 -0.79 6.04 -14.97
CA TYR A 24 -1.71 7.12 -15.35
C TYR A 24 -0.98 8.24 -16.13
N VAL A 25 0.14 8.73 -15.60
CA VAL A 25 0.96 9.76 -16.26
C VAL A 25 1.56 9.23 -17.57
N GLY A 26 2.03 7.99 -17.58
CA GLY A 26 2.59 7.34 -18.78
C GLY A 26 1.56 7.27 -19.91
N ARG A 27 0.31 6.92 -19.61
CA ARG A 27 -0.78 6.94 -20.58
C ARG A 27 -1.01 8.34 -21.17
N LEU A 28 -1.09 9.34 -20.29
CA LEU A 28 -1.28 10.74 -20.68
C LEU A 28 -0.18 11.23 -21.63
N LEU A 29 1.08 10.88 -21.34
CA LEU A 29 2.26 11.34 -22.10
C LEU A 29 2.47 10.59 -23.41
N VAL A 30 2.18 9.29 -23.46
CA VAL A 30 2.40 8.47 -24.66
C VAL A 30 1.28 8.69 -25.69
N GLY A 31 0.17 9.34 -25.30
CA GLY A 31 -0.96 9.53 -26.20
C GLY A 31 -1.50 8.19 -26.69
N MET A 32 -1.43 7.15 -25.84
CA MET A 32 -2.03 5.84 -26.08
C MET A 32 -3.54 6.01 -26.04
N LYS A 33 -4.08 6.61 -27.11
CA LYS A 33 -5.50 6.73 -27.33
C LYS A 33 -6.02 5.37 -27.74
N SER A 34 -6.58 4.66 -26.77
CA SER A 34 -7.51 3.58 -27.06
C SER A 34 -8.80 4.20 -27.63
N SER A 35 -9.80 3.38 -27.97
CA SER A 35 -11.13 3.93 -28.26
C SER A 35 -11.58 4.81 -27.08
N GLU A 36 -12.35 5.89 -27.32
CA GLU A 36 -12.86 6.77 -26.25
C GLU A 36 -13.58 5.98 -25.14
N ALA A 37 -14.27 4.88 -25.50
CA ALA A 37 -14.91 3.99 -24.53
C ALA A 37 -13.92 3.21 -23.64
N ASP A 38 -12.75 2.86 -24.17
CA ASP A 38 -11.67 2.21 -23.42
C ASP A 38 -10.87 3.23 -22.58
N GLU A 39 -10.97 4.52 -22.90
CA GLU A 39 -10.39 5.61 -22.12
C GLU A 39 -11.07 5.76 -20.77
N GLU A 40 -12.38 5.95 -20.80
CA GLU A 40 -13.22 6.12 -19.60
C GLU A 40 -13.14 4.89 -18.68
N LEU A 41 -13.31 3.67 -19.22
CA LEU A 41 -13.24 2.43 -18.44
C LEU A 41 -11.92 2.22 -17.69
N PHE A 42 -10.81 2.66 -18.30
CA PHE A 42 -9.50 2.52 -17.70
C PHE A 42 -9.24 3.60 -16.65
N ASP A 43 -9.69 4.84 -16.88
CA ASP A 43 -9.57 5.91 -15.90
C ASP A 43 -10.45 5.63 -14.66
N GLU A 44 -11.69 5.17 -14.85
CA GLU A 44 -12.57 4.70 -13.77
C GLU A 44 -11.91 3.56 -12.97
N ARG A 45 -11.22 2.65 -13.65
CA ARG A 45 -10.53 1.54 -12.99
C ARG A 45 -9.32 2.01 -12.18
N ILE A 46 -8.56 2.98 -12.68
CA ILE A 46 -7.45 3.58 -11.94
C ILE A 46 -7.97 4.33 -10.71
N GLU A 47 -9.04 5.10 -10.85
CA GLU A 47 -9.67 5.83 -9.75
C GLU A 47 -10.15 4.87 -8.66
N ALA A 48 -10.91 3.82 -9.03
CA ALA A 48 -11.41 2.82 -8.09
C ALA A 48 -10.28 2.12 -7.31
N ILE A 49 -9.19 1.75 -7.98
CA ILE A 49 -8.03 1.14 -7.31
C ILE A 49 -7.33 2.18 -6.41
N THR A 50 -7.22 3.43 -6.84
CA THR A 50 -6.60 4.50 -6.04
C THR A 50 -7.38 4.73 -4.74
N ASP A 51 -8.70 4.79 -4.82
CA ASP A 51 -9.58 4.94 -3.65
C ASP A 51 -9.45 3.77 -2.68
N GLU A 52 -9.39 2.53 -3.20
CA GLU A 52 -9.17 1.34 -2.38
C GLU A 52 -7.82 1.43 -1.64
N LEU A 53 -6.73 1.78 -2.34
CA LEU A 53 -5.41 1.94 -1.74
C LEU A 53 -5.40 3.01 -0.65
N VAL A 54 -6.03 4.16 -0.89
CA VAL A 54 -6.18 5.24 0.11
C VAL A 54 -6.96 4.75 1.32
N SER A 55 -8.06 4.03 1.12
CA SER A 55 -8.89 3.50 2.21
C SER A 55 -8.10 2.53 3.10
N THR A 56 -7.23 1.71 2.51
CA THR A 56 -6.38 0.77 3.25
C THR A 56 -5.26 1.46 4.05
N GLU A 57 -4.79 2.62 3.61
CA GLU A 57 -3.87 3.50 4.36
C GLU A 57 -4.58 4.18 5.53
N LEU A 58 -5.80 4.68 5.33
CA LEU A 58 -6.62 5.22 6.42
C LEU A 58 -6.93 4.14 7.49
N LEU A 59 -7.14 2.89 7.07
CA LEU A 59 -7.33 1.78 8.01
C LEU A 59 -6.08 1.51 8.84
N HIS A 60 -4.88 1.68 8.27
CA HIS A 60 -3.62 1.58 9.00
C HIS A 60 -3.50 2.66 10.06
N GLU A 61 -3.75 3.91 9.70
CA GLU A 61 -3.75 5.04 10.64
C GLU A 61 -4.78 4.85 11.76
N ALA A 62 -5.98 4.37 11.43
CA ALA A 62 -7.02 4.06 12.40
C ALA A 62 -6.61 2.91 13.34
N ALA A 63 -5.97 1.86 12.83
CA ALA A 63 -5.46 0.76 13.64
C ALA A 63 -4.37 1.21 14.62
N ILE A 64 -3.46 2.09 14.16
CA ILE A 64 -2.46 2.72 15.04
C ILE A 64 -3.15 3.50 16.15
N LEU A 65 -4.13 4.35 15.80
CA LEU A 65 -4.85 5.18 16.77
C LEU A 65 -5.62 4.34 17.80
N ALA A 66 -6.23 3.24 17.37
CA ALA A 66 -6.96 2.31 18.22
C ALA A 66 -6.05 1.41 19.08
N GLY A 67 -4.73 1.41 18.82
CA GLY A 67 -3.78 0.51 19.47
C GLY A 67 -3.87 -0.94 18.98
N ASP A 68 -4.48 -1.20 17.82
CA ASP A 68 -4.51 -2.51 17.15
C ASP A 68 -3.19 -2.75 16.40
N VAL A 69 -2.11 -2.86 17.19
CA VAL A 69 -0.74 -3.05 16.71
C VAL A 69 -0.32 -4.49 17.01
N LEU A 70 0.30 -5.15 16.03
CA LEU A 70 0.86 -6.48 16.19
C LEU A 70 2.03 -6.41 17.20
N PRO A 71 2.13 -7.38 18.14
CA PRO A 71 3.28 -7.43 19.03
C PRO A 71 4.57 -7.57 18.23
N GLU A 72 5.58 -6.76 18.55
CA GLU A 72 6.93 -6.95 18.04
C GLU A 72 7.36 -8.37 18.44
N ILE A 73 7.63 -9.23 17.46
CA ILE A 73 8.17 -10.57 17.74
C ILE A 73 9.51 -10.34 18.44
N PRO A 74 9.67 -10.71 19.72
CA PRO A 74 10.95 -10.56 20.37
C PRO A 74 11.94 -11.44 19.61
N ALA A 75 13.04 -10.83 19.14
CA ALA A 75 14.16 -11.56 18.57
C ALA A 75 14.52 -12.66 19.56
N SER A 76 14.36 -13.92 19.13
CA SER A 76 14.60 -15.10 19.96
C SER A 76 15.96 -14.96 20.64
N SER A 77 15.96 -14.86 21.97
CA SER A 77 17.18 -14.96 22.76
C SER A 77 17.88 -16.27 22.39
N PRO A 78 19.19 -16.25 22.10
CA PRO A 78 19.91 -17.47 21.80
C PRO A 78 19.81 -18.35 23.05
N THR A 79 19.15 -19.50 22.89
CA THR A 79 19.07 -20.52 23.93
C THR A 79 20.50 -20.99 24.18
N ASP A 80 21.07 -20.52 25.28
CA ASP A 80 22.35 -20.94 25.82
C ASP A 80 22.25 -22.44 26.15
N ARG A 81 22.62 -23.28 25.18
CA ARG A 81 22.86 -24.71 25.41
C ARG A 81 24.28 -24.83 25.95
N THR A 82 24.39 -24.76 27.27
CA THR A 82 25.54 -25.28 28.00
C THR A 82 25.28 -26.76 28.28
N ASP A 83 26.01 -27.62 27.56
CA ASP A 83 26.31 -29.01 27.96
C ASP A 83 27.82 -29.09 28.27
#